data_AF-A0A954LPN1-F1
#
_entry.id   AF-A0A954LPN1-F1
#
_cell.length_a   1.000
_cell.length_b   1.000
_cell.length_c   1.000
_cell.angle_alpha   90.00
_cell.angle_beta   90.00
_cell.angle_gamma   90.00
#
_symmetry.space_group_name_H-M   'P 1'
#
loop_
_entity.id
_entity.type
_entity.pdbx_description
1 polymer ?
#
loop_
_entity_poly.entity_id
_entity_poly.type
_entity_poly.pdbx_seq_one_letter_code
_entity_poly.pdbx_strand_id
1 'polypeptide(L)'
;MSRASSEAGSLNPVYPVANSTRLLSKNQKLETCSEVPKNGGCDMLRLMRSWICLLVGSLLLTGGSFVQAEEEKTTQDKPATETKADHIQLAILLDTSNSMDGLINQARTQLWKIVNELATAKRNGQVPQMQVALYEYGKSTLSRESGYLRQLVPLTDDLDKISEELFALKTQGGQEYCGQVIAKATTELKWSDSNDDLKLIFIAGNEPFTQGSVDYKKSCADAIAKGIT
;
A
#
# COMPACT_ATOMS: atom_id res chain seq x y z
N MET A 1 -49.82 -23.14 -23.06
CA MET A 1 -48.95 -23.43 -21.90
C MET A 1 -47.86 -22.38 -21.90
N SER A 2 -47.89 -21.49 -20.91
CA SER A 2 -47.17 -20.21 -20.87
C SER A 2 -45.66 -20.38 -20.71
N ARG A 3 -44.90 -19.60 -21.48
CA ARG A 3 -43.50 -19.24 -21.19
C ARG A 3 -43.53 -18.12 -20.15
N ALA A 4 -42.75 -18.26 -19.08
CA ALA A 4 -42.41 -17.15 -18.19
C ALA A 4 -40.88 -17.10 -18.06
N SER A 5 -40.32 -16.00 -18.55
CA SER A 5 -39.00 -15.47 -18.19
C SER A 5 -39.15 -14.57 -16.96
N SER A 6 -38.16 -14.59 -16.06
CA SER A 6 -37.69 -13.52 -15.14
C SER A 6 -37.08 -14.19 -13.91
N GLU A 7 -36.08 -13.70 -13.19
CA GLU A 7 -35.22 -12.52 -13.21
C GLU A 7 -34.02 -12.88 -12.32
N ALA A 8 -32.80 -12.57 -12.76
CA ALA A 8 -31.61 -12.69 -11.93
C ALA A 8 -31.50 -11.45 -11.04
N GLY A 9 -31.89 -11.58 -9.78
CA GLY A 9 -31.63 -10.57 -8.74
C GLY A 9 -30.28 -10.82 -8.08
N SER A 10 -29.27 -10.04 -8.44
CA SER A 10 -28.01 -9.92 -7.69
C SER A 10 -28.31 -9.33 -6.32
N LEU A 11 -28.30 -10.18 -5.29
CA LEU A 11 -28.40 -9.80 -3.89
C LEU A 11 -26.98 -9.76 -3.33
N ASN A 12 -26.39 -8.57 -3.25
CA ASN A 12 -25.18 -8.37 -2.47
C ASN A 12 -25.55 -8.54 -0.98
N PRO A 13 -24.92 -9.45 -0.23
CA PRO A 13 -25.19 -9.59 1.19
C PRO A 13 -24.68 -8.35 1.93
N VAL A 14 -25.60 -7.58 2.50
CA VAL A 14 -25.27 -6.50 3.44
C VAL A 14 -24.74 -7.15 4.72
N TYR A 15 -23.42 -7.23 4.86
CA TYR A 15 -22.80 -7.64 6.11
C TYR A 15 -23.15 -6.63 7.22
N PRO A 16 -23.55 -7.08 8.42
CA PRO A 16 -24.12 -6.20 9.43
C PRO A 16 -23.08 -5.21 9.96
N VAL A 17 -23.29 -3.92 9.66
CA VAL A 17 -22.60 -2.80 10.32
C VAL A 17 -23.22 -2.62 11.70
N ALA A 18 -22.59 -3.19 12.73
CA ALA A 18 -22.99 -2.97 14.10
C ALA A 18 -22.66 -1.53 14.52
N ASN A 19 -23.70 -0.69 14.66
CA ASN A 19 -23.59 0.60 15.32
C ASN A 19 -23.30 0.39 16.82
N SER A 20 -22.09 0.72 17.26
CA SER A 20 -21.77 0.87 18.69
C SER A 20 -21.18 2.25 18.96
N THR A 21 -22.08 3.16 19.30
CA THR A 21 -21.76 4.38 20.02
C THR A 21 -21.42 4.02 21.46
N ARG A 22 -20.27 4.49 21.94
CA ARG A 22 -19.91 4.70 23.35
C ARG A 22 -19.30 3.51 24.12
N LEU A 23 -17.97 3.55 24.27
CA LEU A 23 -17.20 3.62 25.52
C LEU A 23 -15.81 3.01 25.28
N LEU A 24 -14.82 3.84 24.95
CA LEU A 24 -13.42 3.47 25.14
C LEU A 24 -12.79 4.46 26.13
N SER A 25 -12.61 3.93 27.33
CA SER A 25 -11.72 4.45 28.35
C SER A 25 -10.28 4.44 27.83
N LYS A 26 -9.54 5.47 28.27
CA LYS A 26 -8.18 5.84 27.89
C LYS A 26 -7.16 4.71 28.04
N ASN A 27 -6.12 4.84 27.20
CA ASN A 27 -4.77 4.27 27.30
C ASN A 27 -4.55 2.88 26.69
N GLN A 28 -4.26 2.86 25.39
CA GLN A 28 -3.36 1.86 24.82
C GLN A 28 -2.41 2.55 23.84
N LYS A 29 -1.13 2.50 24.17
CA LYS A 29 -0.02 3.10 23.44
C LYS A 29 0.18 2.27 22.16
N LEU A 30 -0.20 2.83 21.02
CA LEU A 30 0.14 2.29 19.71
C LEU A 30 1.66 2.41 19.55
N GLU A 31 2.38 1.30 19.55
CA GLU A 31 3.79 1.31 19.17
C GLU A 31 3.88 1.40 17.65
N THR A 32 3.83 2.63 17.14
CA THR A 32 4.19 2.95 15.75
C THR A 32 5.70 2.97 15.63
N CYS A 33 6.29 2.07 14.85
CA CYS A 33 7.70 2.18 14.45
C CYS A 33 7.84 3.34 13.44
N SER A 34 8.11 4.54 13.94
CA SER A 34 8.56 5.67 13.11
C SER A 34 9.54 6.53 13.92
N GLU A 35 10.81 6.15 13.90
CA GLU A 35 11.91 7.07 14.22
C GLU A 35 13.07 6.78 13.26
N VAL A 36 13.18 7.59 12.22
CA VAL A 36 14.37 7.69 11.37
C VAL A 36 15.20 8.88 11.88
N PRO A 37 16.44 8.69 12.34
CA PRO A 37 17.27 9.80 12.77
C PRO A 37 17.76 10.61 11.55
N LYS A 38 17.50 11.92 11.55
CA LYS A 38 18.14 12.88 10.64
C LYS A 38 19.43 13.39 11.30
N ASN A 39 20.56 13.13 10.65
CA ASN A 39 21.84 13.85 10.73
C ASN A 39 22.63 13.37 9.49
N GLY A 40 23.17 14.15 8.58
CA GLY A 40 23.57 15.55 8.54
C GLY A 40 24.87 15.57 7.70
N GLY A 41 24.97 16.42 6.68
CA GLY A 41 26.20 16.52 5.89
C GLY A 41 26.04 17.31 4.59
N CYS A 42 26.42 18.59 4.65
CA CYS A 42 26.58 19.51 3.52
C CYS A 42 27.66 19.07 2.53
N ASP A 43 27.68 19.79 1.40
CA ASP A 43 28.79 19.99 0.47
C ASP A 43 28.91 19.06 -0.74
N MET A 44 28.19 19.45 -1.80
CA MET A 44 28.68 19.22 -3.17
C MET A 44 28.38 20.42 -4.08
N LEU A 45 28.66 21.62 -3.58
CA LEU A 45 28.72 22.85 -4.37
C LEU A 45 30.18 23.27 -4.57
N ARG A 46 30.98 22.40 -5.20
CA ARG A 46 32.38 22.72 -5.53
C ARG A 46 32.94 21.82 -6.63
N LEU A 47 32.41 21.93 -7.84
CA LEU A 47 33.09 21.49 -9.08
C LEU A 47 32.51 22.24 -10.29
N MET A 48 32.45 23.56 -10.19
CA MET A 48 32.52 24.44 -11.37
C MET A 48 33.96 24.94 -11.46
N ARG A 49 34.63 24.65 -12.59
CA ARG A 49 35.46 25.59 -13.38
C ARG A 49 36.45 24.84 -14.25
N SER A 50 36.62 25.37 -15.47
CA SER A 50 37.64 25.02 -16.47
C SER A 50 37.24 23.79 -17.29
N TRP A 51 37.21 23.74 -18.62
CA TRP A 51 37.95 24.40 -19.69
C TRP A 51 37.03 24.32 -20.94
N ILE A 52 36.74 25.37 -21.72
CA ILE A 52 37.35 25.70 -23.03
C ILE A 52 36.39 26.73 -23.65
N CYS A 53 36.83 27.98 -23.86
CA CYS A 53 36.23 28.93 -24.80
C CYS A 53 37.26 30.03 -25.04
N LEU A 54 38.21 29.79 -25.95
CA LEU A 54 39.06 30.82 -26.54
C LEU A 54 39.24 30.50 -28.02
N LEU A 55 38.36 31.05 -28.86
CA LEU A 55 38.73 31.46 -30.21
C LEU A 55 38.06 32.80 -30.49
N VAL A 56 38.87 33.84 -30.32
CA VAL A 56 38.63 35.20 -30.82
C VAL A 56 38.95 35.17 -32.31
N GLY A 57 37.99 35.56 -33.14
CA GLY A 57 38.17 35.83 -34.57
C GLY A 57 37.38 37.08 -34.94
N SER A 58 38.08 38.20 -35.07
CA SER A 58 37.55 39.51 -35.46
C SER A 58 37.41 39.59 -36.99
N LEU A 59 36.29 40.07 -37.54
CA LEU A 59 36.26 40.74 -38.85
C LEU A 59 35.03 41.65 -39.08
N LEU A 60 35.35 42.95 -39.13
CA LEU A 60 34.84 44.11 -39.89
C LEU A 60 33.35 44.33 -40.28
N LEU A 61 32.99 45.61 -40.08
CA LEU A 61 31.81 46.42 -40.42
C LEU A 61 31.06 46.10 -41.72
N THR A 62 29.72 46.12 -41.63
CA THR A 62 28.84 46.93 -42.50
C THR A 62 27.57 47.31 -41.74
N GLY A 63 27.15 48.58 -41.87
CA GLY A 63 25.96 49.12 -41.27
C GLY A 63 24.66 48.55 -41.86
N GLY A 64 23.64 48.47 -41.00
CA GLY A 64 22.27 48.17 -41.36
C GLY A 64 21.38 48.42 -40.15
N SER A 65 20.35 49.23 -40.33
CA SER A 65 19.32 49.50 -39.33
C SER A 65 18.66 48.19 -38.91
N PHE A 66 18.95 47.72 -37.69
CA PHE A 66 18.22 46.63 -37.09
C PHE A 66 16.95 47.20 -36.44
N VAL A 67 15.83 46.92 -37.09
CA VAL A 67 14.49 47.03 -36.51
C VAL A 67 14.44 46.12 -35.30
N GLN A 68 14.10 46.70 -34.15
CA GLN A 68 13.87 46.00 -32.90
C GLN A 68 12.53 45.25 -33.04
N ALA A 69 12.61 43.97 -33.36
CA ALA A 69 11.49 43.05 -33.20
C ALA A 69 11.48 42.62 -31.72
N GLU A 70 10.51 43.11 -30.96
CA GLU A 70 10.18 42.57 -29.65
C GLU A 70 9.57 41.19 -29.85
N GLU A 71 10.37 40.13 -29.65
CA GLU A 71 9.86 38.79 -29.46
C GLU A 71 9.15 38.73 -28.10
N GLU A 72 7.82 38.70 -28.16
CA GLU A 72 6.98 38.36 -27.03
C GLU A 72 7.26 36.90 -26.65
N LYS A 73 8.13 36.72 -25.66
CA LYS A 73 8.53 35.41 -25.12
C LYS A 73 7.34 34.81 -24.37
N THR A 74 6.45 34.17 -25.10
CA THR A 74 5.37 33.36 -24.55
C THR A 74 6.02 32.20 -23.80
N THR A 75 5.95 32.27 -22.47
CA THR A 75 6.38 31.19 -21.59
C THR A 75 5.40 30.04 -21.81
N GLN A 76 5.82 29.05 -22.61
CA GLN A 76 5.13 27.77 -22.72
C GLN A 76 5.26 27.06 -21.38
N ASP A 77 4.20 27.15 -20.58
CA ASP A 77 3.96 26.35 -19.40
C ASP A 77 3.85 24.89 -19.85
N LYS A 78 4.92 24.13 -19.60
CA LYS A 78 4.97 22.69 -19.82
C LYS A 78 4.08 22.09 -18.74
N PRO A 79 2.96 21.40 -19.07
CA PRO A 79 2.11 20.83 -18.04
C PRO A 79 2.95 19.84 -17.25
N ALA A 80 3.13 20.12 -15.96
CA ALA A 80 3.71 19.19 -15.02
C ALA A 80 2.88 17.91 -15.10
N THR A 81 3.54 16.82 -15.46
CA THR A 81 2.94 15.48 -15.44
C THR A 81 2.65 15.17 -13.98
N GLU A 82 1.42 15.45 -13.54
CA GLU A 82 0.93 15.01 -12.24
C GLU A 82 0.94 13.48 -12.25
N THR A 83 1.89 12.88 -11.55
CA THR A 83 1.90 11.44 -11.33
C THR A 83 0.74 11.08 -10.40
N LYS A 84 -0.32 10.55 -11.03
CA LYS A 84 -1.49 10.02 -10.33
C LYS A 84 -1.09 8.70 -9.68
N ALA A 85 -1.42 8.49 -8.40
CA ALA A 85 -1.58 7.10 -7.94
C ALA A 85 -2.83 6.60 -8.62
N ASP A 86 -2.66 5.60 -9.46
CA ASP A 86 -3.79 4.94 -10.08
C ASP A 86 -4.30 3.81 -9.17
N HIS A 87 -3.46 3.33 -8.24
CA HIS A 87 -3.81 2.19 -7.39
C HIS A 87 -3.56 2.43 -5.89
N ILE A 88 -4.45 1.84 -5.08
CA ILE A 88 -4.22 1.51 -3.68
C ILE A 88 -4.17 -0.02 -3.58
N GLN A 89 -3.02 -0.58 -3.25
CA GLN A 89 -2.84 -2.01 -3.03
C GLN A 89 -2.68 -2.28 -1.54
N LEU A 90 -3.49 -3.19 -1.02
CA LEU A 90 -3.50 -3.55 0.39
C LEU A 90 -3.38 -5.07 0.57
N ALA A 91 -2.44 -5.53 1.39
CA ALA A 91 -2.44 -6.90 1.89
C ALA A 91 -2.95 -6.93 3.34
N ILE A 92 -3.97 -7.75 3.60
CA ILE A 92 -4.45 -8.08 4.94
C ILE A 92 -3.82 -9.40 5.36
N LEU A 93 -3.08 -9.39 6.47
CA LEU A 93 -2.48 -10.56 7.08
C LEU A 93 -3.17 -10.79 8.43
N LEU A 94 -4.05 -11.78 8.50
CA LEU A 94 -4.82 -12.06 9.72
C LEU A 94 -4.28 -13.31 10.42
N ASP A 95 -3.96 -13.15 11.70
CA ASP A 95 -3.69 -14.27 12.58
C ASP A 95 -4.98 -15.06 12.87
N THR A 96 -4.87 -16.37 12.72
CA THR A 96 -5.94 -17.35 12.98
C THR A 96 -5.53 -18.38 14.03
N SER A 97 -4.52 -18.05 14.84
CA SER A 97 -4.15 -18.80 16.03
C SER A 97 -5.29 -18.85 17.06
N ASN A 98 -5.15 -19.73 18.06
CA ASN A 98 -6.12 -19.85 19.15
C ASN A 98 -6.11 -18.64 20.09
N SER A 99 -5.03 -17.86 20.14
CA SER A 99 -4.94 -16.65 20.98
C SER A 99 -5.92 -15.57 20.50
N MET A 100 -6.34 -15.63 19.24
CA MET A 100 -7.34 -14.78 18.61
C MET A 100 -8.78 -15.21 18.89
N ASP A 101 -9.01 -16.30 19.65
CA ASP A 101 -10.35 -16.72 20.05
C ASP A 101 -11.09 -15.60 20.80
N GLY A 102 -12.31 -15.31 20.35
CA GLY A 102 -13.11 -14.19 20.88
C GLY A 102 -12.69 -12.80 20.38
N LEU A 103 -11.49 -12.64 19.81
CA LEU A 103 -10.98 -11.37 19.25
C LEU A 103 -11.13 -11.29 17.72
N ILE A 104 -11.14 -12.43 17.02
CA ILE A 104 -11.13 -12.49 15.56
C ILE A 104 -12.30 -11.72 14.91
N ASN A 105 -13.50 -11.74 15.52
CA ASN A 105 -14.65 -10.99 15.00
C ASN A 105 -14.40 -9.47 15.01
N GLN A 106 -13.77 -8.98 16.08
CA GLN A 106 -13.42 -7.58 16.22
C GLN A 106 -12.32 -7.21 15.23
N ALA A 107 -11.27 -8.03 15.11
CA ALA A 107 -10.18 -7.81 14.17
C ALA A 107 -10.70 -7.71 12.73
N ARG A 108 -11.53 -8.66 12.29
CA ARG A 108 -12.15 -8.66 10.96
C ARG A 108 -12.99 -7.41 10.70
N THR A 109 -13.80 -7.01 11.68
CA THR A 109 -14.63 -5.80 11.57
C THR A 109 -13.77 -4.54 11.43
N GLN A 110 -12.68 -4.42 12.19
CA GLN A 110 -11.78 -3.26 12.09
C GLN A 110 -11.02 -3.25 10.76
N LEU A 111 -10.50 -4.40 10.32
CA LEU A 111 -9.85 -4.53 9.02
C LEU A 111 -10.80 -4.16 7.88
N TRP A 112 -12.05 -4.66 7.93
CA TRP A 112 -13.06 -4.32 6.93
C TRP A 112 -13.41 -2.83 6.93
N LYS A 113 -13.44 -2.19 8.10
CA LYS A 113 -13.65 -0.74 8.19
C LYS A 113 -12.53 0.03 7.49
N ILE A 114 -11.26 -0.35 7.71
CA ILE A 114 -10.11 0.23 7.03
C ILE A 114 -10.22 0.06 5.51
N VAL A 115 -10.62 -1.13 5.05
CA VAL A 115 -10.86 -1.38 3.61
C VAL A 115 -11.88 -0.41 3.03
N ASN A 116 -13.03 -0.24 3.69
CA ASN A 116 -14.08 0.67 3.23
C ASN A 116 -13.66 2.15 3.23
N GLU A 117 -12.87 2.57 4.22
CA GLU A 117 -12.32 3.92 4.28
C GLU A 117 -11.35 4.17 3.11
N LEU A 118 -10.46 3.22 2.82
CA LEU A 118 -9.52 3.31 1.71
C LEU A 118 -10.21 3.23 0.34
N ALA A 119 -11.25 2.40 0.20
CA ALA A 119 -12.00 2.23 -1.05
C ALA A 119 -12.69 3.51 -1.52
N THR A 120 -12.97 4.43 -0.59
CA THR A 120 -13.63 5.71 -0.88
C THR A 120 -12.68 6.91 -0.80
N ALA A 121 -11.42 6.68 -0.40
CA ALA A 121 -10.41 7.72 -0.28
C ALA A 121 -10.11 8.34 -1.65
N LYS A 122 -9.95 9.67 -1.65
CA LYS A 122 -9.63 10.42 -2.87
C LYS A 122 -8.20 10.94 -2.82
N ARG A 123 -7.50 10.80 -3.94
CA ARG A 123 -6.23 11.49 -4.22
C ARG A 123 -6.47 12.42 -5.40
N ASN A 124 -6.12 13.71 -5.25
CA ASN A 124 -6.32 14.73 -6.29
C ASN A 124 -7.76 14.74 -6.86
N GLY A 125 -8.75 14.56 -5.98
CA GLY A 125 -10.18 14.53 -6.35
C GLY A 125 -10.68 13.24 -7.01
N GLN A 126 -9.81 12.29 -7.32
CA GLN A 126 -10.14 10.99 -7.93
C GLN A 126 -10.05 9.86 -6.91
N VAL A 127 -10.91 8.85 -7.04
CA VAL A 127 -10.83 7.61 -6.25
C VAL A 127 -9.90 6.65 -7.01
N PRO A 128 -8.72 6.27 -6.48
CA PRO A 128 -7.85 5.30 -7.12
C PRO A 128 -8.48 3.91 -7.17
N GLN A 129 -8.03 3.04 -8.07
CA GLN A 129 -8.47 1.64 -8.10
C GLN A 129 -7.90 0.90 -6.88
N MET A 130 -8.77 0.30 -6.08
CA MET A 130 -8.35 -0.47 -4.91
C MET A 130 -8.17 -1.95 -5.25
N GLN A 131 -7.08 -2.54 -4.79
CA GLN A 131 -6.84 -3.98 -4.82
C GLN A 131 -6.49 -4.47 -3.43
N VAL A 132 -7.11 -5.57 -3.01
CA VAL A 132 -6.88 -6.16 -1.70
C VAL A 132 -6.46 -7.62 -1.86
N ALA A 133 -5.49 -8.05 -1.06
CA ALA A 133 -5.10 -9.44 -0.89
C ALA A 133 -5.36 -9.88 0.55
N LEU A 134 -5.58 -11.18 0.74
CA LEU A 134 -5.84 -11.76 2.05
C LEU A 134 -4.96 -12.98 2.30
N TYR A 135 -4.24 -12.96 3.42
CA TYR A 135 -3.50 -14.09 3.96
C TYR A 135 -4.04 -14.47 5.34
N GLU A 136 -4.01 -15.76 5.63
CA GLU A 136 -4.08 -16.27 6.99
C GLU A 136 -2.72 -16.83 7.42
N TYR A 137 -2.41 -16.69 8.70
CA TYR A 137 -1.27 -17.35 9.34
C TYR A 137 -1.65 -17.81 10.76
N GLY A 138 -0.75 -18.50 11.45
CA GLY A 138 -0.96 -18.93 12.84
C GLY A 138 -1.74 -20.24 12.99
N LYS A 139 -1.96 -20.97 11.90
CA LYS A 139 -2.70 -22.25 11.90
C LYS A 139 -1.75 -23.44 11.84
N SER A 140 -1.82 -24.32 12.85
CA SER A 140 -0.95 -25.51 12.96
C SER A 140 -1.26 -26.59 11.91
N THR A 141 -2.44 -26.54 11.28
CA THR A 141 -2.81 -27.42 10.18
C THR A 141 -2.24 -26.96 8.83
N LEU A 142 -1.65 -25.76 8.76
CA LEU A 142 -0.93 -25.31 7.58
C LEU A 142 0.45 -25.98 7.57
N SER A 143 0.94 -26.30 6.37
CA SER A 143 2.13 -27.11 6.24
C SER A 143 3.38 -26.33 6.65
N ARG A 144 4.40 -27.05 7.14
CA ARG A 144 5.69 -26.44 7.47
C ARG A 144 6.36 -25.87 6.22
N GLU A 145 6.14 -26.52 5.07
CA GLU A 145 6.65 -26.12 3.76
C GLU A 145 6.03 -24.79 3.30
N SER A 146 4.74 -24.53 3.63
CA SER A 146 4.12 -23.22 3.40
C SER A 146 4.52 -22.18 4.44
N GLY A 147 5.27 -22.56 5.49
CA GLY A 147 5.63 -21.68 6.60
C GLY A 147 4.45 -21.35 7.51
N TYR A 148 3.50 -22.30 7.65
CA TYR A 148 2.29 -22.15 8.48
C TYR A 148 1.38 -20.98 8.08
N LEU A 149 1.38 -20.62 6.80
CA LEU A 149 0.54 -19.55 6.25
C LEU A 149 -0.03 -19.94 4.88
N ARG A 150 -1.12 -19.27 4.49
CA ARG A 150 -1.83 -19.49 3.22
C ARG A 150 -2.32 -18.15 2.66
N GLN A 151 -2.06 -17.93 1.36
CA GLN A 151 -2.73 -16.89 0.60
C GLN A 151 -4.15 -17.36 0.25
N LEU A 152 -5.16 -16.68 0.78
CA LEU A 152 -6.57 -16.97 0.50
C LEU A 152 -7.01 -16.31 -0.80
N VAL A 153 -6.64 -15.04 -0.96
CA VAL A 153 -6.99 -14.22 -2.13
C VAL A 153 -5.76 -13.44 -2.59
N PRO A 154 -5.34 -13.53 -3.87
CA PRO A 154 -4.33 -12.62 -4.44
C PRO A 154 -4.85 -11.18 -4.45
N LEU A 155 -3.99 -10.21 -4.80
CA LEU A 155 -4.45 -8.85 -5.08
C LEU A 155 -5.57 -8.88 -6.14
N THR A 156 -6.75 -8.41 -5.75
CA THR A 156 -7.96 -8.36 -6.57
C THR A 156 -8.75 -7.10 -6.26
N ASP A 157 -9.49 -6.59 -7.23
CA ASP A 157 -10.47 -5.51 -7.05
C ASP A 157 -11.87 -6.01 -6.64
N ASP A 158 -12.06 -7.33 -6.55
CA ASP A 158 -13.26 -7.96 -6.02
C ASP A 158 -13.30 -7.88 -4.48
N LEU A 159 -13.81 -6.76 -3.97
CA LEU A 159 -13.97 -6.52 -2.53
C LEU A 159 -15.01 -7.45 -1.88
N ASP A 160 -15.99 -7.93 -2.64
CA ASP A 160 -16.99 -8.86 -2.14
C ASP A 160 -16.34 -10.21 -1.84
N LYS A 161 -15.47 -10.70 -2.73
CA LYS A 161 -14.69 -11.92 -2.48
C LYS A 161 -13.79 -11.81 -1.27
N ILE A 162 -13.16 -10.64 -1.09
CA ILE A 162 -12.33 -10.37 0.10
C ILE A 162 -13.18 -10.42 1.37
N SER A 163 -14.36 -9.81 1.36
CA SER A 163 -15.27 -9.83 2.50
C SER A 163 -15.72 -11.26 2.84
N GLU A 164 -16.09 -12.05 1.83
CA GLU A 164 -16.53 -13.44 2.00
C GLU A 164 -15.44 -14.27 2.69
N GLU A 165 -14.22 -14.26 2.15
CA GLU A 165 -13.11 -15.04 2.71
C GLU A 165 -12.69 -14.53 4.09
N LEU A 166 -12.61 -13.20 4.28
CA LEU A 166 -12.26 -12.60 5.57
C LEU A 166 -13.25 -13.05 6.65
N PHE A 167 -14.56 -12.94 6.37
CA PHE A 167 -15.61 -13.31 7.33
C PHE A 167 -15.88 -14.83 7.42
N ALA A 168 -15.28 -15.64 6.54
CA ALA A 168 -15.26 -17.10 6.66
C ALA A 168 -14.14 -17.62 7.58
N LEU A 169 -13.10 -16.82 7.85
CA LEU A 169 -11.97 -17.25 8.67
C LEU A 169 -12.38 -17.66 10.08
N LYS A 170 -11.77 -18.76 10.54
CA LYS A 170 -11.96 -19.32 11.88
C LYS A 170 -10.60 -19.55 12.52
N THR A 171 -10.52 -19.21 13.79
CA THR A 171 -9.40 -19.54 14.66
C THR A 171 -9.30 -21.05 14.79
N GLN A 172 -8.12 -21.58 14.47
CA GLN A 172 -7.84 -23.00 14.58
C GLN A 172 -6.33 -23.20 14.41
N GLY A 173 -5.52 -22.90 15.42
CA GLY A 173 -4.13 -23.34 15.44
C GLY A 173 -3.12 -22.56 16.28
N GLY A 174 -1.84 -22.94 16.11
CA GLY A 174 -0.73 -22.75 17.04
C GLY A 174 0.15 -21.52 16.81
N GLN A 175 1.47 -21.72 16.67
CA GLN A 175 2.48 -20.66 16.72
C GLN A 175 2.35 -19.62 15.61
N GLU A 176 2.69 -18.38 15.95
CA GLU A 176 2.60 -17.23 15.06
C GLU A 176 3.91 -17.00 14.29
N TYR A 177 3.81 -16.58 13.02
CA TYR A 177 4.97 -16.41 12.15
C TYR A 177 4.90 -15.07 11.38
N CYS A 178 4.80 -13.97 12.13
CA CYS A 178 4.62 -12.61 11.58
C CYS A 178 5.71 -12.23 10.57
N GLY A 179 6.99 -12.45 10.90
CA GLY A 179 8.09 -12.15 9.97
C GLY A 179 8.00 -12.94 8.66
N GLN A 180 7.54 -14.19 8.72
CA GLN A 180 7.40 -15.07 7.56
C GLN A 180 6.25 -14.62 6.64
N VAL A 181 5.10 -14.20 7.20
CA VAL A 181 3.95 -13.75 6.41
C VAL A 181 4.19 -12.39 5.76
N ILE A 182 4.86 -11.47 6.46
CA ILE A 182 5.27 -10.19 5.86
C ILE A 182 6.23 -10.43 4.70
N ALA A 183 7.24 -11.29 4.89
CA ALA A 183 8.18 -11.64 3.83
C ALA A 183 7.46 -12.24 2.62
N LYS A 184 6.55 -13.20 2.82
CA LYS A 184 5.79 -13.81 1.73
C LYS A 184 4.90 -12.80 0.99
N ALA A 185 4.12 -12.01 1.70
CA ALA A 185 3.28 -10.97 1.08
C ALA A 185 4.14 -9.97 0.28
N THR A 186 5.33 -9.63 0.77
CA THR A 186 6.28 -8.74 0.09
C THR A 186 6.85 -9.34 -1.21
N THR A 187 7.00 -10.67 -1.30
CA THR A 187 7.64 -11.32 -2.44
C THR A 187 6.68 -11.97 -3.43
N GLU A 188 5.52 -12.45 -2.98
CA GLU A 188 4.60 -13.27 -3.79
C GLU A 188 3.46 -12.44 -4.41
N LEU A 189 3.05 -11.35 -3.76
CA LEU A 189 2.04 -10.47 -4.32
C LEU A 189 2.60 -9.65 -5.49
N LYS A 190 1.74 -9.44 -6.49
CA LYS A 190 2.03 -8.60 -7.67
C LYS A 190 1.81 -7.13 -7.33
N TRP A 191 2.69 -6.59 -6.50
CA TRP A 191 2.74 -5.16 -6.21
C TRP A 191 3.01 -4.37 -7.49
N SER A 192 2.43 -3.18 -7.59
CA SER A 192 2.70 -2.21 -8.63
C SER A 192 4.18 -1.82 -8.58
N ASP A 193 4.80 -1.60 -9.73
CA ASP A 193 6.17 -1.08 -9.82
C ASP A 193 6.21 0.45 -9.66
N SER A 194 5.05 1.12 -9.65
CA SER A 194 4.96 2.57 -9.47
C SER A 194 5.26 2.96 -8.02
N ASN A 195 6.03 4.05 -7.84
CA ASN A 195 6.25 4.68 -6.54
C ASN A 195 5.13 5.66 -6.18
N ASP A 196 4.26 5.99 -7.13
CA ASP A 196 3.10 6.84 -6.87
C ASP A 196 1.95 6.06 -6.26
N ASP A 197 1.84 4.77 -6.56
CA ASP A 197 0.80 3.90 -6.01
C ASP A 197 1.00 3.65 -4.51
N LEU A 198 -0.11 3.66 -3.76
CA LEU A 198 -0.08 3.39 -2.34
C LEU A 198 -0.07 1.88 -2.09
N LYS A 199 0.96 1.37 -1.42
CA LYS A 199 1.11 -0.05 -1.10
C LYS A 199 1.17 -0.23 0.41
N LEU A 200 0.27 -1.03 0.97
CA LEU A 200 0.09 -1.20 2.41
C LEU A 200 0.08 -2.68 2.80
N ILE A 201 0.69 -3.01 3.94
CA ILE A 201 0.47 -4.28 4.64
C ILE A 201 -0.19 -3.98 5.99
N PHE A 202 -1.44 -4.44 6.18
CA PHE A 202 -2.06 -4.48 7.50
C PHE A 202 -1.97 -5.90 8.07
N ILE A 203 -1.26 -6.03 9.19
CA ILE A 203 -1.16 -7.26 9.96
C ILE A 203 -1.94 -7.15 11.27
N ALA A 204 -2.71 -8.18 11.60
CA ALA A 204 -3.51 -8.24 12.82
C ALA A 204 -3.29 -9.58 13.55
N GLY A 205 -2.79 -9.49 14.78
CA GLY A 205 -2.58 -10.58 15.73
C GLY A 205 -2.33 -10.00 17.12
N ASN A 206 -2.30 -10.82 18.16
CA ASN A 206 -2.19 -10.36 19.55
C ASN A 206 -0.97 -10.89 20.31
N GLU A 207 -0.08 -11.66 19.70
CA GLU A 207 1.20 -12.05 20.30
C GLU A 207 2.39 -11.28 19.68
N PRO A 208 3.60 -11.38 20.30
CA PRO A 208 4.78 -10.71 19.80
C PRO A 208 5.22 -11.22 18.42
N PHE A 209 5.68 -10.30 17.55
CA PHE A 209 6.15 -10.62 16.20
C PHE A 209 7.51 -11.34 16.15
N THR A 210 8.11 -11.62 17.30
CA THR A 210 9.43 -12.26 17.44
C THR A 210 9.39 -13.78 17.32
N GLN A 211 8.22 -14.37 17.05
CA GLN A 211 8.06 -15.80 16.88
C GLN A 211 8.52 -16.28 15.49
N GLY A 212 9.03 -17.51 15.44
CA GLY A 212 9.57 -18.12 14.23
C GLY A 212 11.03 -17.75 13.95
N SER A 213 11.54 -18.22 12.80
CA SER A 213 12.95 -18.05 12.41
C SER A 213 13.22 -16.81 11.55
N VAL A 214 12.18 -16.11 11.10
CA VAL A 214 12.30 -14.92 10.24
C VAL A 214 12.15 -13.67 11.11
N ASP A 215 13.19 -12.84 11.14
CA ASP A 215 13.16 -11.55 11.83
C ASP A 215 12.19 -10.60 11.12
N TYR A 216 11.09 -10.24 11.81
CA TYR A 216 10.09 -9.33 11.28
C TYR A 216 10.68 -7.96 10.92
N LYS A 217 11.72 -7.49 11.61
CA LYS A 217 12.36 -6.20 11.31
C LYS A 217 13.01 -6.22 9.93
N LYS A 218 13.61 -7.36 9.57
CA LYS A 218 14.17 -7.56 8.23
C LYS A 218 13.07 -7.61 7.19
N SER A 219 11.99 -8.36 7.45
CA SER A 219 10.84 -8.41 6.53
C SER A 219 10.20 -7.05 6.31
N CYS A 220 10.06 -6.23 7.36
CA CYS A 220 9.59 -4.85 7.24
C CYS A 220 10.57 -3.98 6.44
N ALA A 221 11.88 -4.09 6.69
CA ALA A 221 12.88 -3.35 5.92
C ALA A 221 12.85 -3.71 4.42
N ASP A 222 12.69 -4.99 4.10
CA ASP A 222 12.57 -5.48 2.73
C ASP A 222 11.28 -4.97 2.06
N ALA A 223 10.17 -4.88 2.79
CA ALA A 223 8.91 -4.30 2.32
C ALA A 223 9.04 -2.79 2.03
N ILE A 224 9.65 -2.05 2.97
CA ILE A 224 9.91 -0.60 2.83
C ILE A 224 10.80 -0.33 1.63
N ALA A 225 11.81 -1.17 1.37
CA ALA A 225 12.68 -1.04 0.19
C ALA A 225 11.92 -1.17 -1.14
N LYS A 226 10.71 -1.75 -1.14
CA LYS A 226 9.80 -1.84 -2.30
C LYS A 226 8.71 -0.76 -2.31
N GLY A 227 8.76 0.20 -1.39
CA GLY A 227 7.74 1.23 -1.23
C GLY A 227 6.45 0.71 -0.60
N ILE A 228 6.49 -0.42 0.10
CA ILE A 228 5.36 -0.96 0.85
C ILE A 228 5.46 -0.44 2.29
N THR A 229 4.37 0.17 2.78
CA THR A 229 4.26 0.67 4.16
C THR A 229 3.61 -0.37 5.07
#